data_AF-A0A7X6NSW7-F1
#
_entry.id   AF-A0A7X6NSW7-F1
#
_cell.length_a   1.000
_cell.length_b   1.000
_cell.length_c   1.000
_cell.angle_alpha   90.00
_cell.angle_beta   90.00
_cell.angle_gamma   90.00
#
_symmetry.space_group_name_H-M   'P 1'
#
loop_
_entity.id
_entity.type
_entity.pdbx_description
1 polymer ?
#
loop_
_entity_poly.entity_id
_entity_poly.type
_entity_poly.pdbx_seq_one_letter_code
_entity_poly.pdbx_strand_id
1 'polypeptide(L)'
;AQQEAEAARTAAEQAAARAASAKAMAERSKAELAAAREEARAKAEAAALAVRLEREELDDAVAAAQAERQASRDEKLGTVRTVEIPEPQIVTVTKPSTDRFPGALALFLVRLALAAFSGIVGWQSLVDRQATIDALAYIGLDPAMAGSAAWVVSIGLLVVAFFLLVGLGTRVFSAVLLIGAVVFMTFFRFGPFSPFIEGQFGFYGDRDVLLAVLSLVPLLMGAGRFSVDAQMRLRRQKTKLAG
;
A
#
# COMPACT_ATOMS: atom_id res chain seq x y z
N ALA A 1 -83.75 -31.73 -35.98
CA ALA A 1 -82.86 -32.64 -36.74
C ALA A 1 -82.24 -31.97 -37.99
N GLN A 2 -83.00 -31.60 -39.03
CA GLN A 2 -82.40 -31.04 -40.26
C GLN A 2 -81.84 -29.60 -40.12
N GLN A 3 -82.50 -28.72 -39.37
CA GLN A 3 -82.02 -27.34 -39.17
C GLN A 3 -80.74 -27.25 -38.31
N GLU A 4 -80.55 -28.15 -37.34
CA GLU A 4 -79.30 -28.22 -36.55
C GLU A 4 -78.11 -28.73 -37.39
N ALA A 5 -78.35 -29.60 -38.37
CA ALA A 5 -77.31 -30.12 -39.25
C ALA A 5 -76.80 -29.07 -40.25
N GLU A 6 -77.67 -28.18 -40.74
CA GLU A 6 -77.29 -27.07 -41.62
C GLU A 6 -76.60 -25.92 -40.86
N ALA A 7 -77.04 -25.63 -39.63
CA ALA A 7 -76.37 -24.68 -38.74
C ALA A 7 -74.96 -25.16 -38.35
N ALA A 8 -74.78 -26.45 -38.11
CA ALA A 8 -73.47 -27.04 -37.81
C ALA A 8 -72.51 -27.01 -39.02
N ARG A 9 -73.01 -27.22 -40.25
CA ARG A 9 -72.20 -27.14 -41.47
C ARG A 9 -71.77 -25.72 -41.80
N THR A 10 -72.67 -24.75 -41.69
CA THR A 10 -72.35 -23.33 -41.93
C THR A 10 -71.39 -22.78 -40.88
N ALA A 11 -71.51 -23.19 -39.61
CA ALA A 11 -70.54 -22.86 -38.57
C ALA A 11 -69.15 -23.48 -38.83
N ALA A 12 -69.09 -24.72 -39.32
CA ALA A 12 -67.84 -25.38 -39.68
C ALA A 12 -67.15 -24.72 -40.89
N GLU A 13 -67.92 -24.30 -41.90
CA GLU A 13 -67.39 -23.57 -43.06
C GLU A 13 -66.88 -22.17 -42.67
N GLN A 14 -67.59 -21.46 -41.79
CA GLN A 14 -67.12 -20.17 -41.27
C GLN A 14 -65.86 -20.31 -40.42
N ALA A 15 -65.74 -21.38 -39.63
CA ALA A 15 -64.54 -21.67 -38.86
C ALA A 15 -63.35 -22.02 -39.78
N ALA A 16 -63.58 -22.81 -40.84
CA ALA A 16 -62.56 -23.13 -41.84
C ALA A 16 -62.11 -21.89 -42.62
N ALA A 17 -63.03 -21.01 -43.00
CA ALA A 17 -62.70 -19.74 -43.69
C ALA A 17 -61.89 -18.79 -42.80
N ARG A 18 -62.20 -18.71 -41.50
CA ARG A 18 -61.43 -17.93 -40.51
C ARG A 18 -60.04 -18.53 -40.25
N ALA A 19 -59.92 -19.85 -40.21
CA ALA A 19 -58.63 -20.52 -40.08
C ALA A 19 -57.75 -20.31 -41.32
N ALA A 20 -58.33 -20.35 -42.53
CA ALA A 20 -57.64 -20.08 -43.78
C ALA A 20 -57.15 -18.62 -43.88
N SER A 21 -57.98 -17.65 -43.48
CA SER A 21 -57.57 -16.24 -43.47
C SER A 21 -56.51 -15.95 -42.41
N ALA A 22 -56.59 -16.55 -41.23
CA ALA A 22 -55.57 -16.44 -40.19
C ALA A 22 -54.22 -17.02 -40.65
N LYS A 23 -54.23 -18.17 -41.34
CA LYS A 23 -53.01 -18.77 -41.89
C LYS A 23 -52.40 -17.91 -43.00
N ALA A 24 -53.22 -17.33 -43.87
CA ALA A 24 -52.75 -16.42 -44.91
C ALA A 24 -52.12 -15.12 -44.33
N MET A 25 -52.68 -14.58 -43.25
CA MET A 25 -52.10 -13.43 -42.55
C MET A 25 -50.77 -13.79 -41.86
N ALA A 26 -50.67 -14.98 -41.27
CA ALA A 26 -49.44 -15.45 -40.64
C ALA A 26 -48.30 -15.64 -41.65
N GLU A 27 -48.59 -16.20 -42.83
CA GLU A 27 -47.59 -16.34 -43.91
C GLU A 27 -47.15 -14.99 -44.47
N ARG A 28 -48.07 -14.01 -44.62
CA ARG A 28 -47.71 -12.63 -45.02
C ARG A 28 -46.82 -11.95 -43.99
N SER A 29 -47.19 -12.02 -42.71
CA SER A 29 -46.38 -11.46 -41.62
C SER A 29 -45.00 -12.11 -41.55
N LYS A 30 -44.91 -13.43 -41.77
CA LYS A 30 -43.63 -14.15 -41.82
C LYS A 30 -42.76 -13.73 -43.01
N ALA A 31 -43.36 -13.49 -44.17
CA ALA A 31 -42.66 -13.00 -45.36
C ALA A 31 -42.15 -11.55 -45.17
N GLU A 32 -42.96 -10.67 -44.58
CA GLU A 32 -42.55 -9.29 -44.24
C GLU A 32 -41.42 -9.27 -43.21
N LEU A 33 -41.47 -10.14 -42.20
CA LEU A 33 -40.43 -10.24 -41.18
C LEU A 33 -39.12 -10.82 -41.73
N ALA A 34 -39.21 -11.72 -42.72
CA ALA A 34 -38.04 -12.24 -43.44
C ALA A 34 -37.40 -11.15 -44.31
N ALA A 35 -38.20 -10.38 -45.05
CA ALA A 35 -37.72 -9.25 -45.85
C ALA A 35 -37.04 -8.17 -44.98
N ALA A 36 -37.65 -7.82 -43.84
CA ALA A 36 -37.08 -6.85 -42.90
C ALA A 36 -35.74 -7.33 -42.29
N ARG A 37 -35.59 -8.65 -42.07
CA ARG A 37 -34.33 -9.23 -41.56
C ARG A 37 -33.22 -9.21 -42.61
N GLU A 38 -33.52 -9.49 -43.87
CA GLU A 38 -32.56 -9.39 -44.98
C GLU A 38 -32.09 -7.95 -45.17
N GLU A 39 -33.00 -6.97 -45.12
CA GLU A 39 -32.63 -5.55 -45.19
C GLU A 39 -31.77 -5.10 -44.00
N ALA A 40 -32.09 -5.57 -42.79
CA ALA A 40 -31.31 -5.27 -41.59
C ALA A 40 -29.90 -5.89 -41.68
N ARG A 41 -29.78 -7.10 -42.22
CA ARG A 41 -28.50 -7.77 -42.43
C ARG A 41 -27.65 -7.05 -43.48
N ALA A 42 -28.24 -6.65 -44.60
CA ALA A 42 -27.55 -5.89 -45.64
C ALA A 42 -27.01 -4.55 -45.11
N LYS A 43 -27.79 -3.84 -44.27
CA LYS A 43 -27.34 -2.59 -43.62
C LYS A 43 -26.22 -2.85 -42.60
N ALA A 44 -26.29 -3.94 -41.84
CA ALA A 44 -25.26 -4.31 -40.89
C ALA A 44 -23.93 -4.68 -41.58
N GLU A 45 -23.99 -5.41 -42.70
CA GLU A 45 -22.82 -5.77 -43.50
C GLU A 45 -22.19 -4.52 -44.15
N ALA A 46 -22.99 -3.60 -44.68
CA ALA A 46 -22.50 -2.32 -45.21
C ALA A 46 -21.83 -1.45 -44.12
N ALA A 47 -22.42 -1.38 -42.93
CA ALA A 47 -21.82 -0.66 -41.80
C ALA A 47 -20.52 -1.32 -41.31
N ALA A 48 -20.45 -2.65 -41.29
CA ALA A 48 -19.24 -3.38 -40.91
C ALA A 48 -18.09 -3.17 -41.90
N LEU A 49 -18.39 -3.05 -43.20
CA LEU A 49 -17.40 -2.72 -44.23
C LEU A 49 -16.89 -1.29 -44.08
N ALA A 50 -17.78 -0.32 -43.82
CA ALA A 50 -17.39 1.07 -43.60
C ALA A 50 -16.43 1.21 -42.40
N VAL A 51 -16.74 0.54 -41.28
CA VAL A 51 -15.88 0.55 -40.07
C VAL A 51 -14.53 -0.13 -40.32
N ARG A 52 -14.46 -1.15 -41.18
CA ARG A 52 -13.20 -1.80 -41.54
C ARG A 52 -12.30 -0.88 -42.37
N LEU A 53 -12.86 -0.22 -43.37
CA LEU A 53 -12.13 0.73 -44.22
C LEU A 53 -11.59 1.91 -43.39
N GLU A 54 -12.40 2.46 -42.48
CA GLU A 54 -11.97 3.55 -41.59
C GLU A 54 -10.82 3.11 -40.65
N ARG A 55 -10.82 1.85 -40.19
CA ARG A 55 -9.70 1.31 -39.40
C ARG A 55 -8.42 1.15 -40.21
N GLU A 56 -8.52 0.65 -41.45
CA GLU A 56 -7.37 0.51 -42.34
C GLU A 56 -6.74 1.88 -42.65
N GLU A 57 -7.57 2.90 -42.92
CA GLU A 57 -7.09 4.27 -43.14
C GLU A 57 -6.40 4.87 -41.91
N LEU A 58 -6.91 4.61 -40.70
CA LEU A 58 -6.28 5.04 -39.45
C LEU A 58 -4.95 4.33 -39.19
N ASP A 59 -4.88 3.02 -39.44
CA ASP A 59 -3.66 2.22 -39.26
C ASP A 59 -2.58 2.68 -40.25
N ASP A 60 -2.94 2.96 -41.51
CA ASP A 60 -2.04 3.52 -42.52
C ASP A 60 -1.56 4.93 -42.16
N ALA A 61 -2.46 5.79 -41.67
CA ALA A 61 -2.10 7.13 -41.21
C ALA A 61 -1.15 7.09 -40.00
N VAL A 62 -1.35 6.14 -39.07
CA VAL A 62 -0.45 5.93 -37.93
C VAL A 62 0.91 5.40 -38.40
N ALA A 63 0.95 4.46 -39.34
CA ALA A 63 2.20 3.94 -39.91
C ALA A 63 3.01 5.04 -40.61
N ALA A 64 2.34 5.89 -41.42
CA ALA A 64 2.97 7.03 -42.09
C ALA A 64 3.54 8.04 -41.08
N ALA A 65 2.76 8.38 -40.04
CA ALA A 65 3.22 9.30 -38.98
C ALA A 65 4.41 8.74 -38.18
N GLN A 66 4.49 7.42 -38.00
CA GLN A 66 5.65 6.78 -37.36
C GLN A 66 6.89 6.80 -38.26
N ALA A 67 6.73 6.55 -39.57
CA ALA A 67 7.82 6.61 -40.53
C ALA A 67 8.42 8.03 -40.62
N GLU A 68 7.59 9.07 -40.62
CA GLU A 68 8.04 10.46 -40.62
C GLU A 68 8.78 10.84 -39.32
N ARG A 69 8.31 10.35 -38.17
CA ARG A 69 9.00 10.53 -36.88
C ARG A 69 10.34 9.80 -36.84
N GLN A 70 10.46 8.63 -37.47
CA GLN A 70 11.72 7.90 -37.58
C GLN A 70 12.70 8.63 -38.49
N ALA A 71 12.26 9.07 -39.67
CA ALA A 71 13.09 9.87 -40.58
C ALA A 71 13.58 11.18 -39.92
N SER A 72 12.70 11.87 -39.21
CA SER A 72 13.05 13.08 -38.44
C SER A 72 14.02 12.81 -37.29
N ARG A 73 13.99 11.60 -36.71
CA ARG A 73 14.95 11.17 -35.69
C ARG A 73 16.29 10.87 -36.32
N ASP A 74 16.32 10.14 -37.42
CA ASP A 74 17.55 9.77 -38.14
C ASP A 74 18.27 11.00 -38.69
N GLU A 75 17.55 12.00 -39.20
CA GLU A 75 18.11 13.27 -39.64
C GLU A 75 18.73 14.07 -38.47
N LYS A 76 18.11 14.01 -37.28
CA LYS A 76 18.62 14.67 -36.06
C LYS A 76 19.74 13.88 -35.37
N LEU A 77 19.86 12.58 -35.63
CA LEU A 77 20.89 11.68 -35.09
C LEU A 77 22.20 11.74 -35.89
N GLY A 78 22.42 12.82 -36.66
CA GLY A 78 23.56 13.06 -37.54
C GLY A 78 24.86 12.39 -37.11
N THR A 79 25.54 11.77 -38.08
CA THR A 79 26.69 10.86 -37.96
C THR A 79 27.55 11.11 -36.72
N VAL A 80 27.25 10.39 -35.63
CA VAL A 80 28.05 10.43 -34.42
C VAL A 80 29.42 9.85 -34.75
N ARG A 81 30.44 10.72 -34.81
CA ARG A 81 31.84 10.30 -34.82
C ARG A 81 32.06 9.46 -33.57
N THR A 82 32.33 8.18 -33.74
CA THR A 82 32.57 7.23 -32.64
C THR A 82 33.83 7.68 -31.90
N VAL A 83 33.65 8.45 -30.83
CA VAL A 83 34.69 8.66 -29.84
C VAL A 83 34.74 7.38 -29.03
N GLU A 84 35.91 6.77 -28.86
CA GLU A 84 36.11 5.66 -27.92
C GLU A 84 35.62 6.12 -26.54
N ILE A 85 34.44 5.64 -26.14
CA ILE A 85 33.91 5.81 -24.80
C ILE A 85 34.77 4.89 -23.92
N PRO A 86 35.52 5.41 -22.93
CA PRO A 86 36.21 4.56 -21.97
C PRO A 86 35.20 3.58 -21.37
N GLU A 87 35.54 2.29 -21.31
CA GLU A 87 34.64 1.22 -20.87
C GLU A 87 33.83 1.64 -19.64
N PRO A 88 32.50 1.39 -19.61
CA PRO A 88 31.66 1.79 -18.49
C PRO A 88 32.19 1.09 -17.23
N GLN A 89 32.79 1.87 -16.32
CA GLN A 89 33.16 1.36 -15.00
C GLN A 89 31.90 0.83 -14.33
N ILE A 90 31.82 -0.49 -14.19
CA ILE A 90 30.73 -1.17 -13.52
C ILE A 90 30.85 -0.83 -12.03
N VAL A 91 30.24 0.28 -11.61
CA VAL A 91 30.15 0.62 -10.19
C VAL A 91 29.22 -0.40 -9.54
N THR A 92 29.79 -1.47 -8.99
CA THR A 92 29.03 -2.45 -8.21
C THR A 92 28.54 -1.75 -6.95
N VAL A 93 27.28 -1.30 -6.96
CA VAL A 93 26.64 -0.72 -5.77
C VAL A 93 26.45 -1.84 -4.75
N THR A 94 27.41 -2.00 -3.85
CA THR A 94 27.30 -2.93 -2.73
C THR A 94 26.21 -2.44 -1.78
N LYS A 95 25.06 -3.11 -1.77
CA LYS A 95 23.97 -2.81 -0.82
C LYS A 95 24.45 -3.07 0.62
N PRO A 96 24.18 -2.17 1.58
CA PRO A 96 24.49 -2.42 2.99
C PRO A 96 23.87 -3.73 3.47
N SER A 97 24.61 -4.53 4.26
CA SER A 97 24.12 -5.81 4.81
C SER A 97 22.82 -5.64 5.60
N THR A 98 22.66 -4.50 6.27
CA THR A 98 21.49 -4.09 7.05
C THR A 98 20.21 -3.94 6.22
N ASP A 99 20.33 -3.72 4.90
CA ASP A 99 19.19 -3.61 3.98
C ASP A 99 18.77 -4.96 3.38
N ARG A 100 19.51 -6.04 3.67
CA ARG A 100 19.10 -7.41 3.31
C ARG A 100 17.92 -7.84 4.19
N PHE A 101 17.07 -8.73 3.66
CA PHE A 101 15.87 -9.21 4.33
C PHE A 101 16.06 -9.64 5.81
N PRO A 102 17.04 -10.51 6.16
CA PRO A 102 17.20 -10.93 7.56
C PRO A 102 17.65 -9.78 8.48
N GLY A 103 18.56 -8.91 8.01
CA GLY A 103 19.01 -7.75 8.78
C GLY A 103 17.89 -6.73 8.99
N ALA A 104 17.09 -6.47 7.95
CA ALA A 104 15.94 -5.59 8.03
C ALA A 104 14.84 -6.15 8.94
N LEU A 105 14.59 -7.46 8.91
CA LEU A 105 13.61 -8.12 9.78
C LEU A 105 14.06 -8.07 11.24
N ALA A 106 15.33 -8.36 11.53
CA ALA A 106 15.85 -8.27 12.90
C ALA A 106 15.70 -6.85 13.47
N LEU A 107 16.06 -5.81 12.70
CA LEU A 107 15.89 -4.42 13.12
C LEU A 107 14.42 -4.04 13.29
N PHE A 108 13.53 -4.57 12.44
CA PHE A 108 12.09 -4.37 12.59
C PHE A 108 11.57 -4.99 13.89
N LEU A 109 11.95 -6.23 14.21
CA LEU A 109 11.51 -6.92 15.43
C LEU A 109 12.03 -6.25 16.70
N VAL A 110 13.29 -5.84 16.72
CA VAL A 110 13.87 -5.07 17.83
C VAL A 110 13.06 -3.81 18.08
N ARG A 111 12.76 -3.08 17.00
CA ARG A 111 11.97 -1.85 17.06
C ARG A 111 10.53 -2.10 17.49
N LEU A 112 9.91 -3.18 17.01
CA LEU A 112 8.58 -3.60 17.43
C LEU A 112 8.55 -3.93 18.93
N ALA A 113 9.56 -4.62 19.45
CA ALA A 113 9.68 -4.93 20.87
C ALA A 113 9.83 -3.65 21.71
N LEU A 114 10.70 -2.72 21.31
CA LEU A 114 10.86 -1.42 21.98
C LEU A 114 9.57 -0.60 21.93
N ALA A 115 8.89 -0.57 20.78
CA ALA A 115 7.62 0.13 20.61
C ALA A 115 6.52 -0.49 21.49
N ALA A 116 6.43 -1.82 21.54
CA ALA A 116 5.47 -2.51 22.40
C ALA A 116 5.74 -2.22 23.88
N PHE A 117 7.01 -2.34 24.31
CA PHE A 117 7.40 -2.02 25.69
C PHE A 117 7.06 -0.57 26.05
N SER A 118 7.52 0.39 25.25
CA SER A 118 7.27 1.82 25.45
C SER A 118 5.77 2.15 25.44
N GLY A 119 5.00 1.46 24.60
CA GLY A 119 3.55 1.62 24.51
C GLY A 119 2.83 1.10 25.75
N ILE A 120 3.20 -0.10 26.23
CA ILE A 120 2.62 -0.68 27.45
C ILE A 120 2.94 0.19 28.66
N VAL A 121 4.22 0.57 28.84
CA VAL A 121 4.64 1.39 29.98
C VAL A 121 4.02 2.79 29.90
N GLY A 122 3.98 3.40 28.71
CA GLY A 122 3.36 4.71 28.51
C GLY A 122 1.86 4.72 28.76
N TRP A 123 1.18 3.62 28.43
CA TRP A 123 -0.23 3.43 28.75
C TRP A 123 -0.44 3.25 30.26
N GLN A 124 0.35 2.39 30.90
CA GLN A 124 0.29 2.17 32.34
C GLN A 124 0.56 3.46 33.11
N SER A 125 1.54 4.27 32.71
CA SER A 125 1.86 5.54 33.36
C SER A 125 0.77 6.61 33.13
N LEU A 126 -0.12 6.42 32.15
CA LEU A 126 -1.28 7.27 31.91
C LEU A 126 -2.45 6.90 32.82
N VAL A 127 -2.69 5.60 32.98
CA VAL A 127 -3.78 5.04 33.81
C VAL A 127 -3.44 5.17 35.29
N ASP A 128 -2.27 4.68 35.70
CA ASP A 128 -1.77 4.73 37.08
C ASP A 128 -0.94 6.00 37.30
N ARG A 129 -1.59 7.14 37.03
CA ARG A 129 -0.95 8.45 37.01
C ARG A 129 -0.27 8.81 38.33
N GLN A 130 -0.89 8.44 39.45
CA GLN A 130 -0.35 8.73 40.78
C GLN A 130 0.99 8.02 41.01
N ALA A 131 1.10 6.75 40.61
CA ALA A 131 2.35 6.01 40.73
C ALA A 131 3.49 6.66 39.92
N THR A 132 3.15 7.28 38.78
CA THR A 132 4.13 8.03 37.96
C THR A 132 4.56 9.32 38.64
N ILE A 133 3.63 10.04 39.27
CA ILE A 133 3.92 11.27 40.04
C ILE A 133 4.80 10.93 41.24
N ASP A 134 4.46 9.89 41.99
CA ASP A 134 5.20 9.44 43.18
C ASP A 134 6.61 9.00 42.80
N ALA A 135 6.74 8.28 41.68
CA ALA A 135 8.04 7.94 41.12
C ALA A 135 8.85 9.21 40.79
N LEU A 136 8.24 10.19 40.12
CA LEU A 136 8.96 11.42 39.78
C LEU A 136 9.36 12.25 41.00
N ALA A 137 8.50 12.29 42.02
CA ALA A 137 8.81 12.92 43.31
C ALA A 137 9.97 12.20 44.02
N TYR A 138 10.08 10.88 43.89
CA TYR A 138 11.20 10.10 44.42
C TYR A 138 12.56 10.51 43.81
N ILE A 139 12.59 10.93 42.54
CA ILE A 139 13.81 11.47 41.89
C ILE A 139 14.20 12.85 42.45
N GLY A 140 13.33 13.47 43.25
CA GLY A 140 13.51 14.82 43.80
C GLY A 140 12.87 15.92 42.96
N LEU A 141 11.94 15.59 42.05
CA LEU A 141 11.10 16.63 41.45
C LEU A 141 10.10 17.16 42.47
N ASP A 142 9.94 18.48 42.48
CA ASP A 142 8.90 19.15 43.27
C ASP A 142 7.52 18.57 42.91
N PRO A 143 6.67 18.21 43.88
CA PRO A 143 5.31 17.72 43.65
C PRO A 143 4.49 18.55 42.66
N ALA A 144 4.66 19.88 42.65
CA ALA A 144 3.97 20.76 41.71
C ALA A 144 4.43 20.54 40.25
N MET A 145 5.70 20.22 40.04
CA MET A 145 6.26 19.89 38.72
C MET A 145 6.07 18.42 38.35
N ALA A 146 6.02 17.52 39.32
CA ALA A 146 5.82 16.09 39.10
C ALA A 146 4.47 15.80 38.42
N GLY A 147 3.41 16.53 38.79
CA GLY A 147 2.09 16.41 38.19
C GLY A 147 2.05 16.73 36.69
N SER A 148 2.78 17.77 36.24
CA SER A 148 2.86 18.16 34.83
C SER A 148 3.83 17.28 34.06
N ALA A 149 4.99 16.97 34.65
CA ALA A 149 5.99 16.10 34.04
C ALA A 149 5.48 14.66 33.86
N ALA A 150 4.60 14.15 34.73
CA ALA A 150 3.94 12.87 34.53
C ALA A 150 3.13 12.81 33.21
N TRP A 151 2.45 13.90 32.81
CA TRP A 151 1.79 13.95 31.49
C TRP A 151 2.82 13.85 30.36
N VAL A 152 3.90 14.62 30.46
CA VAL A 152 4.94 14.68 29.44
C VAL A 152 5.61 13.33 29.27
N VAL A 153 5.93 12.63 30.37
CA VAL A 153 6.54 11.30 30.35
C VAL A 153 5.59 10.28 29.74
N SER A 154 4.33 10.22 30.20
CA SER A 154 3.37 9.21 29.73
C SER A 154 3.02 9.40 28.26
N ILE A 155 2.68 10.63 27.83
CA ILE A 155 2.40 10.93 26.42
C ILE A 155 3.67 10.76 25.59
N GLY A 156 4.82 11.21 26.10
CA GLY A 156 6.11 11.08 25.44
C GLY A 156 6.46 9.63 25.11
N LEU A 157 6.21 8.69 26.04
CA LEU A 157 6.45 7.27 25.82
C LEU A 157 5.52 6.68 24.75
N LEU A 158 4.26 7.13 24.68
CA LEU A 158 3.33 6.72 23.62
C LEU A 158 3.74 7.27 22.25
N VAL A 159 4.22 8.51 22.21
CA VAL A 159 4.77 9.13 20.99
C VAL A 159 6.01 8.36 20.53
N VAL A 160 6.96 8.09 21.44
CA VAL A 160 8.14 7.25 21.16
C VAL A 160 7.71 5.89 20.59
N ALA A 161 6.74 5.23 21.22
CA ALA A 161 6.22 3.95 20.75
C ALA A 161 5.66 4.03 19.33
N PHE A 162 4.88 5.05 19.02
CA PHE A 162 4.31 5.27 17.70
C PHE A 162 5.39 5.50 16.63
N PHE A 163 6.33 6.41 16.88
CA PHE A 163 7.40 6.72 15.93
C PHE A 163 8.35 5.54 15.72
N LEU A 164 8.64 4.79 16.79
CA LEU A 164 9.34 3.53 16.68
C LEU A 164 8.53 2.53 15.86
N LEU A 165 7.22 2.36 16.06
CA LEU A 165 6.41 1.41 15.29
C LEU A 165 6.38 1.73 13.78
N VAL A 166 6.22 3.00 13.43
CA VAL A 166 6.24 3.47 12.03
C VAL A 166 7.67 3.42 11.45
N GLY A 167 8.68 3.57 12.29
CA GLY A 167 10.07 3.64 11.87
C GLY A 167 10.43 5.01 11.27
N LEU A 168 9.91 6.08 11.88
CA LEU A 168 10.20 7.47 11.52
C LEU A 168 11.08 8.10 12.61
N GLY A 169 12.23 8.67 12.23
CA GLY A 169 13.14 9.27 13.20
C GLY A 169 13.71 8.26 14.20
N THR A 170 13.82 6.99 13.80
CA THR A 170 14.14 5.86 14.70
C THR A 170 15.34 6.12 15.60
N ARG A 171 16.44 6.69 15.06
CA ARG A 171 17.63 7.00 15.85
C ARG A 171 17.34 8.00 16.97
N VAL A 172 16.53 9.02 16.71
CA VAL A 172 16.19 10.04 17.70
C VAL A 172 15.34 9.42 18.81
N PHE A 173 14.29 8.71 18.46
CA PHE A 173 13.39 8.10 19.46
C PHE A 173 14.05 6.94 20.22
N SER A 174 14.97 6.21 19.59
CA SER A 174 15.81 5.22 20.28
C SER A 174 16.82 5.88 21.22
N ALA A 175 17.39 7.05 20.86
CA ALA A 175 18.23 7.83 21.78
C ALA A 175 17.43 8.32 22.99
N VAL A 176 16.23 8.86 22.76
CA VAL A 176 15.34 9.32 23.84
C VAL A 176 15.01 8.16 24.77
N LEU A 177 14.65 6.99 24.22
CA LEU A 177 14.34 5.80 25.01
C LEU A 177 15.57 5.29 25.79
N LEU A 178 16.76 5.30 25.18
CA LEU A 178 18.02 4.95 25.83
C LEU A 178 18.32 5.89 27.01
N ILE A 179 18.25 7.21 26.78
CA ILE A 179 18.48 8.22 27.82
C ILE A 179 17.48 8.02 28.95
N GLY A 180 16.20 7.85 28.64
CA GLY A 180 15.15 7.57 29.62
C GLY A 180 15.44 6.32 30.44
N ALA A 181 15.83 5.21 29.80
CA ALA A 181 16.20 3.97 30.48
C ALA A 181 17.42 4.13 31.39
N VAL A 182 18.47 4.81 30.93
CA VAL A 182 19.69 5.07 31.71
C VAL A 182 19.40 5.97 32.91
N VAL A 183 18.64 7.06 32.72
CA VAL A 183 18.23 7.96 33.80
C VAL A 183 17.39 7.19 34.82
N PHE A 184 16.38 6.46 34.36
CA PHE A 184 15.52 5.68 35.25
C PHE A 184 16.32 4.65 36.04
N MET A 185 17.21 3.91 35.37
CA MET A 185 18.09 2.93 36.02
C MET A 185 19.01 3.58 37.07
N THR A 186 19.65 4.70 36.73
CA THR A 186 20.60 5.37 37.61
C THR A 186 19.91 5.92 38.86
N PHE A 187 18.75 6.57 38.71
CA PHE A 187 18.08 7.26 39.81
C PHE A 187 17.11 6.39 40.62
N PHE A 188 16.40 5.44 40.00
CA PHE A 188 15.43 4.60 40.72
C PHE A 188 15.97 3.25 41.15
N ARG A 189 16.89 2.70 40.35
CA ARG A 189 17.23 1.28 40.45
C ARG A 189 18.53 1.09 41.20
N PHE A 190 19.59 1.72 40.70
CA PHE A 190 20.92 1.51 41.28
C PHE A 190 21.19 2.47 42.45
N GLY A 191 20.82 3.75 42.34
CA GLY A 191 21.15 4.73 43.39
C GLY A 191 22.65 4.65 43.77
N PRO A 192 23.02 4.92 45.04
CA PRO A 192 24.39 4.75 45.52
C PRO A 192 24.73 3.32 46.01
N PHE A 193 23.83 2.34 45.87
CA PHE A 193 23.96 1.01 46.50
C PHE A 193 24.18 -0.12 45.47
N SER A 194 24.55 -1.30 45.98
CA SER A 194 24.76 -2.50 45.16
C SER A 194 23.46 -2.91 44.44
N PRO A 195 23.50 -3.21 43.13
CA PRO A 195 22.33 -3.64 42.35
C PRO A 195 21.92 -5.10 42.61
N PHE A 196 22.70 -5.83 43.40
CA PHE A 196 22.43 -7.23 43.74
C PHE A 196 21.67 -7.30 45.06
N ILE A 197 20.49 -7.91 45.03
CA ILE A 197 19.68 -8.17 46.22
C ILE A 197 20.01 -9.58 46.72
N GLU A 198 20.40 -9.70 47.99
CA GLU A 198 20.71 -11.00 48.59
C GLU A 198 19.52 -11.95 48.54
N GLY A 199 19.77 -13.21 48.22
CA GLY A 199 18.74 -14.26 48.17
C GLY A 199 17.83 -14.24 46.94
N GLN A 200 18.05 -13.35 45.97
CA GLN A 200 17.32 -13.35 44.69
C GLN A 200 18.24 -13.62 43.49
N PHE A 201 17.72 -14.36 42.51
CA PHE A 201 18.41 -14.61 41.24
C PHE A 201 18.21 -13.41 40.30
N GLY A 202 19.30 -12.81 39.85
CA GLY A 202 19.31 -11.65 38.96
C GLY A 202 19.79 -10.37 39.64
N PHE A 203 19.61 -9.23 38.97
CA PHE A 203 19.94 -7.91 39.51
C PHE A 203 18.76 -6.96 39.39
N TYR A 204 18.64 -6.05 40.35
CA TYR A 204 17.58 -5.06 40.41
C TYR A 204 17.77 -4.07 39.27
N GLY A 205 17.08 -4.26 38.14
CA GLY A 205 17.27 -3.44 36.93
C GLY A 205 17.50 -4.20 35.64
N ASP A 206 17.42 -5.52 35.66
CA ASP A 206 17.69 -6.38 34.49
C ASP A 206 16.97 -5.94 33.20
N ARG A 207 15.66 -5.66 33.30
CA ARG A 207 14.83 -5.20 32.19
C ARG A 207 15.27 -3.85 31.67
N ASP A 208 15.69 -2.95 32.56
CA ASP A 208 16.06 -1.57 32.22
C ASP A 208 17.42 -1.55 31.51
N VAL A 209 18.36 -2.41 31.95
CA VAL A 209 19.62 -2.67 31.25
C VAL A 209 19.37 -3.30 29.88
N LEU A 210 18.50 -4.31 29.80
CA LEU A 210 18.18 -4.96 28.54
C LEU A 210 17.55 -3.97 27.55
N LEU A 211 16.68 -3.07 28.01
CA LEU A 211 16.10 -2.00 27.21
C LEU A 211 17.15 -0.98 26.74
N ALA A 212 18.10 -0.63 27.61
CA ALA A 212 19.21 0.24 27.23
C ALA A 212 20.08 -0.42 26.14
N VAL A 213 20.41 -1.71 26.28
CA VAL A 213 21.16 -2.45 25.25
C VAL A 213 20.35 -2.58 23.96
N LEU A 214 19.04 -2.87 24.06
CA LEU A 214 18.19 -3.06 22.90
C LEU A 214 17.95 -1.75 22.13
N SER A 215 17.89 -0.61 22.82
CA SER A 215 17.76 0.71 22.21
C SER A 215 19.03 1.20 21.50
N LEU A 216 20.22 0.69 21.87
CA LEU A 216 21.46 0.94 21.13
C LEU A 216 21.43 0.40 19.70
N VAL A 217 20.74 -0.72 19.45
CA VAL A 217 20.69 -1.36 18.13
C VAL A 217 20.10 -0.43 17.04
N PRO A 218 18.85 0.05 17.16
CA PRO A 218 18.27 1.01 16.21
C PRO A 218 18.92 2.40 16.28
N LEU A 219 19.53 2.78 17.41
CA LEU A 219 20.29 4.02 17.51
C LEU A 219 21.52 4.00 16.58
N LEU A 220 22.31 2.93 16.62
CA LEU A 220 23.54 2.80 15.85
C LEU A 220 23.25 2.36 14.40
N MET A 221 22.48 1.28 14.22
CA MET A 221 22.20 0.72 12.89
C MET A 221 21.08 1.47 12.14
N GLY A 222 20.21 2.19 12.85
CA GLY A 222 19.05 2.86 12.27
C GLY A 222 17.84 1.94 12.07
N ALA A 223 16.91 2.39 11.24
CA ALA A 223 15.55 1.86 11.15
C ALA A 223 15.38 0.52 10.39
N GLY A 224 16.41 0.07 9.66
CA GLY A 224 16.30 -1.01 8.67
C GLY A 224 15.42 -0.65 7.46
N ARG A 225 15.24 -1.60 6.53
CA ARG A 225 14.50 -1.41 5.25
C ARG A 225 12.97 -1.31 5.39
N PHE A 226 12.40 -1.85 6.47
CA PHE A 226 10.94 -1.85 6.75
C PHE A 226 10.42 -0.56 7.42
N SER A 227 11.15 0.54 7.26
CA SER A 227 10.85 1.80 7.93
C SER A 227 10.46 2.89 6.93
N VAL A 228 9.69 3.87 7.39
CA VAL A 228 9.40 5.06 6.58
C VAL A 228 10.69 5.83 6.27
N ASP A 229 11.64 5.87 7.20
CA ASP A 229 12.98 6.44 7.00
C ASP A 229 13.70 5.83 5.77
N ALA A 230 13.61 4.51 5.58
CA ALA A 230 14.22 3.84 4.44
C ALA A 230 13.53 4.17 3.11
N GLN A 231 12.20 4.27 3.11
CA GLN A 231 11.46 4.66 1.90
C GLN A 231 11.79 6.09 1.47
N MET A 232 11.91 7.02 2.43
CA MET A 232 12.34 8.39 2.14
C MET A 232 13.77 8.45 1.57
N ARG A 233 14.70 7.66 2.13
CA ARG A 233 16.07 7.53 1.60
C ARG A 233 16.09 7.03 0.16
N LEU A 234 15.30 6.00 -0.15
CA LEU A 234 15.19 5.43 -1.50
C LEU A 234 14.60 6.43 -2.49
N ARG A 235 13.57 7.20 -2.08
CA ARG A 235 12.99 8.26 -2.94
C ARG A 235 14.03 9.34 -3.28
N ARG A 236 14.79 9.81 -2.29
CA ARG A 236 15.87 10.80 -2.51
C ARG A 236 16.95 10.27 -3.45
N GLN A 237 17.34 9.00 -3.31
CA GLN A 237 18.32 8.38 -4.20
C GLN A 237 17.80 8.28 -5.64
N LYS A 238 16.53 7.91 -5.84
CA LYS A 238 15.91 7.88 -7.17
C LYS A 238 15.85 9.26 -7.82
N THR A 239 15.49 10.30 -7.06
CA THR A 239 15.48 11.68 -7.59
C THR A 239 16.87 12.14 -8.03
N LYS A 240 17.92 11.80 -7.27
CA LYS A 240 19.31 12.14 -7.62
C LYS A 240 19.87 11.38 -8.82
N LEU A 241 19.28 10.24 -9.18
CA LEU A 241 19.67 9.45 -10.35
C LEU A 241 18.88 9.82 -11.61
N ALA A 242 17.78 10.56 -11.46
CA ALA A 242 16.88 10.94 -12.54
C ALA A 242 17.06 12.39 -13.01
N GLY A 243 17.87 13.19 -12.30
CA GLY A 243 18.27 14.55 -12.68
C GLY A 243 19.78 14.63 -12.81
#